data_AF-A0AAV4YBE8-F1
#
_entry.id   AF-A0AAV4YBE8-F1
#
_cell.length_a   1.000
_cell.length_b   1.000
_cell.length_c   1.000
_cell.angle_alpha   90.00
_cell.angle_beta   90.00
_cell.angle_gamma   90.00
#
_symmetry.space_group_name_H-M   'P 1'
#
loop_
_entity.id
_entity.type
_entity.pdbx_description
1 polymer ?
#
loop_
_entity_poly.entity_id
_entity_poly.type
_entity_poly.pdbx_seq_one_letter_code
_entity_poly.pdbx_strand_id
1 'polypeptide(L)'
;MFEYKKEDEHIIIKNLICDLKPKIAVNLLPGLPAYILFMCVRHTDYINDDKKVCCLLNNAVQAIKRVIKKRHEELDYTILWLANICRLLHNLKQYSGDKAFQTENTPKQNEQCLRNFDLSEYRQVLSDVAVWIYQGVIKLMEERVQPLIVLAILEHEAIPGISEINLLECVADYPALLERQTHPLTHKLPLTHFYGSTLPYLKLLEFNLFSASSVFKLGAFFKVLSIHGVDPEIITQVYRQLFYFICAGALNNLLLRKDMCHWTKGMQIRYNLSHLEQWCRDLHMQHSEVIETLQPIVQASQLLQARKTDEDVQSISDMCDKLTTSQIVKILNLYTPADEYEERVPISFIRKMQQCLAKRDEQSQLVVSGPSTLLMDGHLARLPHSFPFQPFQHPTGRHCVARLSRLASHPAQGV
;
A
#
# COMPACT_ATOMS: atom_id res chain seq x y z
N MET A 1 11.91 30.74 -15.43
CA MET A 1 13.26 30.14 -15.37
C MET A 1 13.96 30.78 -14.19
N PHE A 2 14.86 30.07 -13.51
CA PHE A 2 15.63 30.61 -12.38
C PHE A 2 17.12 30.62 -12.73
N GLU A 3 17.70 31.81 -12.77
CA GLU A 3 19.13 32.02 -12.94
C GLU A 3 19.86 31.81 -11.62
N TYR A 4 21.05 31.22 -11.70
CA TYR A 4 21.98 31.12 -10.57
C TYR A 4 23.43 31.17 -11.06
N LYS A 5 24.32 31.69 -10.21
CA LYS A 5 25.76 31.66 -10.48
C LYS A 5 26.31 30.27 -10.18
N LYS A 6 27.31 29.84 -10.95
CA LYS A 6 27.92 28.51 -10.80
C LYS A 6 28.53 28.29 -9.40
N GLU A 7 29.09 29.34 -8.81
CA GLU A 7 29.63 29.34 -7.45
C GLU A 7 28.57 29.07 -6.38
N ASP A 8 27.31 29.45 -6.60
CA ASP A 8 26.21 29.31 -5.64
C ASP A 8 25.48 27.97 -5.74
N GLU A 9 25.83 27.10 -6.69
CA GLU A 9 25.16 25.82 -6.91
C GLU A 9 25.12 24.97 -5.62
N HIS A 10 26.24 24.93 -4.88
CA HIS A 10 26.31 24.19 -3.63
C HIS A 10 25.37 24.74 -2.54
N ILE A 11 25.11 26.05 -2.54
CA ILE A 11 24.18 26.71 -1.61
C ILE A 11 22.75 26.32 -1.96
N ILE A 12 22.41 26.31 -3.25
CA ILE A 12 21.10 25.88 -3.73
C ILE A 12 20.85 24.43 -3.34
N ILE A 13 21.79 23.52 -3.64
CA ILE A 13 21.66 22.10 -3.29
C ILE A 13 21.55 21.92 -1.77
N LYS A 14 22.34 22.65 -0.99
CA LYS A 14 22.29 22.57 0.47
C LYS A 14 20.93 22.99 1.02
N ASN A 15 20.45 24.19 0.65
CA ASN A 15 19.22 24.75 1.21
C ASN A 15 17.96 24.06 0.67
N LEU A 16 17.96 23.70 -0.61
CA LEU A 16 16.81 23.11 -1.29
C LEU A 16 16.66 21.60 -1.00
N ILE A 17 17.78 20.90 -0.76
CA ILE A 17 17.81 19.45 -0.61
C ILE A 17 18.32 19.02 0.77
N CYS A 18 19.55 19.39 1.14
CA CYS A 18 20.18 18.85 2.35
C CYS A 18 19.50 19.31 3.65
N ASP A 19 19.10 20.58 3.73
CA ASP A 19 18.60 21.21 4.95
C ASP A 19 17.06 21.29 4.97
N LEU A 20 16.38 20.84 3.91
CA LEU A 20 14.92 20.83 3.82
C LEU A 20 14.32 19.75 4.73
N LYS A 21 13.61 20.20 5.77
CA LYS A 21 12.90 19.31 6.70
C LYS A 21 11.49 18.98 6.19
N PRO A 22 10.99 17.73 6.32
CA PRO A 22 9.63 17.36 5.93
C PRO A 22 8.55 18.25 6.56
N LYS A 23 8.68 18.57 7.85
CA LYS A 23 7.75 19.47 8.57
C LYS A 23 7.62 20.85 7.93
N ILE A 24 8.69 21.36 7.32
CA ILE A 24 8.67 22.64 6.59
C ILE A 24 8.03 22.41 5.21
N ALA A 25 8.41 21.34 4.53
CA ALA A 25 7.92 21.00 3.19
C ALA A 25 6.39 20.82 3.13
N VAL A 26 5.75 20.34 4.19
CA VAL A 26 4.28 20.23 4.29
C VAL A 26 3.56 21.59 4.13
N ASN A 27 4.20 22.69 4.55
CA ASN A 27 3.63 24.03 4.43
C ASN A 27 3.88 24.68 3.05
N LEU A 28 4.71 24.04 2.22
CA LEU A 28 5.06 24.49 0.89
C LEU A 28 4.17 23.83 -0.16
N LEU A 29 4.29 24.29 -1.41
CA LEU A 29 3.66 23.61 -2.54
C LEU A 29 4.27 22.18 -2.66
N PRO A 30 3.45 21.11 -2.77
CA PRO A 30 3.96 19.77 -2.99
C PRO A 30 4.81 19.71 -4.27
N GLY A 31 5.99 19.08 -4.18
CA GLY A 31 6.95 19.04 -5.28
C GLY A 31 7.69 20.36 -5.56
N LEU A 32 7.59 21.37 -4.68
CA LEU A 32 8.28 22.65 -4.86
C LEU A 32 9.78 22.52 -5.16
N PRO A 33 10.57 21.73 -4.42
CA PRO A 33 11.97 21.50 -4.76
C PRO A 33 12.18 21.02 -6.20
N ALA A 34 11.34 20.10 -6.69
CA ALA A 34 11.40 19.61 -8.06
C ALA A 34 11.10 20.70 -9.10
N TYR A 35 10.13 21.59 -8.85
CA TYR A 35 9.85 22.71 -9.74
C TYR A 35 10.98 23.74 -9.77
N ILE A 36 11.58 24.04 -8.60
CA ILE A 36 12.73 24.95 -8.51
C ILE A 36 13.91 24.38 -9.29
N LEU A 37 14.26 23.10 -9.07
CA LEU A 37 15.31 22.41 -9.82
C LEU A 37 15.04 22.45 -11.32
N PHE A 38 13.82 22.14 -11.75
CA PHE A 38 13.45 22.17 -13.16
C PHE A 38 13.52 23.59 -13.76
N MET A 39 13.14 24.63 -13.01
CA MET A 39 13.29 26.00 -13.46
C MET A 39 14.75 26.45 -13.61
N CYS A 40 15.65 25.91 -12.79
CA CYS A 40 17.10 26.06 -12.96
C CYS A 40 17.60 25.31 -14.20
N VAL A 41 17.14 24.07 -14.43
CA VAL A 41 17.45 23.28 -15.64
C VAL A 41 17.01 24.02 -16.92
N ARG A 42 15.82 24.61 -16.92
CA ARG A 42 15.35 25.42 -18.06
C ARG A 42 16.21 26.63 -18.33
N HIS A 43 16.74 27.28 -17.29
CA HIS A 43 17.67 28.38 -17.47
C HIS A 43 18.99 27.90 -18.07
N THR A 44 19.55 26.78 -17.60
CA THR A 44 20.79 26.21 -18.14
C THR A 44 20.64 25.74 -19.58
N ASP A 45 19.47 25.19 -19.93
CA ASP A 45 19.09 24.89 -21.31
C ASP A 45 19.03 26.17 -22.15
N TYR A 46 18.37 27.22 -21.68
CA TYR A 46 18.25 28.50 -22.40
C TYR A 46 19.60 29.14 -22.75
N ILE A 47 20.58 29.10 -21.82
CA ILE A 47 21.94 29.62 -22.07
C ILE A 47 22.86 28.61 -22.80
N ASN A 48 22.36 27.41 -23.11
CA ASN A 48 23.09 26.34 -23.77
C ASN A 48 24.38 25.90 -23.05
N ASP A 49 24.33 25.79 -21.71
CA ASP A 49 25.47 25.34 -20.89
C ASP A 49 25.30 23.88 -20.45
N ASP A 50 25.77 22.96 -21.30
CA ASP A 50 25.71 21.50 -21.10
C ASP A 50 26.37 21.06 -19.78
N LYS A 51 27.55 21.62 -19.48
CA LYS A 51 28.29 21.27 -18.26
C LYS A 51 27.49 21.65 -17.01
N LYS A 52 26.80 22.79 -17.04
CA LYS A 52 26.03 23.30 -15.91
C LYS A 52 24.74 22.51 -15.68
N VAL A 53 24.03 22.08 -16.72
CA VAL A 53 22.88 21.17 -16.55
C VAL A 53 23.31 19.81 -15.99
N CYS A 54 24.42 19.26 -16.50
CA CYS A 54 24.99 18.00 -16.02
C CYS A 54 25.41 18.08 -14.54
N CYS A 55 26.11 19.15 -14.14
CA CYS A 55 26.51 19.35 -12.74
C CYS A 55 25.30 19.48 -11.81
N LEU A 56 24.32 20.30 -12.17
CA LEU A 56 23.12 20.54 -11.37
C LEU A 56 22.34 19.24 -11.11
N LEU A 57 22.04 18.48 -12.17
CA LEU A 57 21.27 17.23 -12.04
C LEU A 57 22.02 16.16 -11.25
N ASN A 58 23.32 15.98 -11.51
CA ASN A 58 24.14 15.02 -10.77
C ASN A 58 24.26 15.40 -9.29
N ASN A 59 24.54 16.66 -8.98
CA ASN A 59 24.67 17.13 -7.60
C ASN A 59 23.34 17.06 -6.85
N ALA A 60 22.22 17.33 -7.52
CA ALA A 60 20.89 17.15 -6.95
C ALA A 60 20.61 15.66 -6.63
N VAL A 61 20.81 14.75 -7.58
CA VAL A 61 20.61 13.31 -7.37
C VAL A 61 21.50 12.78 -6.23
N GLN A 62 22.78 13.18 -6.20
CA GLN A 62 23.70 12.76 -5.14
C GLN A 62 23.32 13.35 -3.78
N ALA A 63 22.84 14.58 -3.72
CA ALA A 63 22.33 15.18 -2.49
C ALA A 63 21.08 14.44 -1.97
N ILE A 64 20.13 14.10 -2.85
CA ILE A 64 18.93 13.33 -2.50
C ILE A 64 19.34 11.96 -1.93
N LYS A 65 20.22 11.22 -2.63
CA LYS A 65 20.75 9.94 -2.15
C LYS A 65 21.42 10.07 -0.78
N ARG A 66 22.20 11.13 -0.54
CA ARG A 66 22.86 11.38 0.75
C ARG A 66 21.87 11.67 1.87
N VAL A 67 20.85 12.49 1.62
CA VAL A 67 19.81 12.81 2.62
C VAL A 67 19.06 11.55 3.05
N ILE A 68 18.61 10.74 2.07
CA ILE A 68 17.88 9.51 2.34
C ILE A 68 18.75 8.51 3.12
N LYS A 69 20.02 8.30 2.72
CA LYS A 69 20.93 7.42 3.47
C LYS A 69 21.18 7.90 4.90
N LYS A 70 21.33 9.21 5.10
CA LYS A 70 21.58 9.82 6.42
C LYS A 70 20.35 9.77 7.34
N ARG A 71 19.14 9.79 6.78
CA ARG A 71 17.85 9.82 7.50
C ARG A 71 17.01 8.58 7.23
N HIS A 72 17.64 7.43 6.98
CA HIS A 72 16.96 6.25 6.44
C HIS A 72 15.87 5.67 7.36
N GLU A 73 15.93 5.89 8.67
CA GLU A 73 14.89 5.46 9.63
C GLU A 73 13.62 6.35 9.59
N GLU A 74 13.77 7.59 9.09
CA GLU A 74 12.70 8.59 9.04
C GLU A 74 11.92 8.51 7.72
N LEU A 75 10.81 7.77 7.75
CA LEU A 75 9.92 7.55 6.60
C LEU A 75 9.54 8.85 5.85
N ASP A 76 9.25 9.93 6.57
CA ASP A 76 8.83 11.22 5.99
C ASP A 76 9.88 11.81 5.04
N TYR A 77 11.18 11.64 5.33
CA TYR A 77 12.24 12.09 4.42
C TYR A 77 12.26 11.27 3.14
N THR A 78 12.12 9.95 3.24
CA THR A 78 12.11 9.04 2.09
C THR A 78 10.88 9.31 1.21
N ILE A 79 9.70 9.54 1.81
CA ILE A 79 8.47 9.89 1.09
C ILE A 79 8.58 11.27 0.42
N LEU A 80 9.09 12.29 1.13
CA LEU A 80 9.30 13.63 0.58
C LEU A 80 10.14 13.57 -0.69
N TRP A 81 11.23 12.80 -0.67
CA TRP A 81 12.12 12.68 -1.81
C TRP A 81 11.59 11.76 -2.91
N LEU A 82 10.75 10.78 -2.58
CA LEU A 82 9.98 10.02 -3.59
C LEU A 82 9.07 10.96 -4.38
N ALA A 83 8.27 11.79 -3.70
CA ALA A 83 7.37 12.74 -4.37
C ALA A 83 8.15 13.72 -5.26
N ASN A 84 9.28 14.25 -4.77
CA ASN A 84 10.07 15.23 -5.52
C ASN A 84 10.84 14.61 -6.70
N ILE A 85 11.37 13.39 -6.58
CA ILE A 85 12.06 12.75 -7.71
C ILE A 85 11.07 12.40 -8.82
N CYS A 86 9.89 11.87 -8.48
CA CYS A 86 8.82 11.58 -9.44
C CYS A 86 8.34 12.88 -10.10
N ARG A 87 8.14 13.94 -9.32
CA ARG A 87 7.75 15.25 -9.88
C ARG A 87 8.81 15.83 -10.82
N LEU A 88 10.10 15.70 -10.48
CA LEU A 88 11.18 16.15 -11.35
C LEU A 88 11.23 15.34 -12.65
N LEU A 89 11.05 14.02 -12.57
CA LEU A 89 10.94 13.14 -13.73
C LEU A 89 9.75 13.53 -14.62
N HIS A 90 8.58 13.78 -14.04
CA HIS A 90 7.39 14.24 -14.77
C HIS A 90 7.64 15.59 -15.45
N ASN A 91 8.27 16.55 -14.77
CA ASN A 91 8.62 17.83 -15.38
C ASN A 91 9.55 17.65 -16.58
N LEU A 92 10.57 16.80 -16.47
CA LEU A 92 11.48 16.51 -17.59
C LEU A 92 10.81 15.79 -18.75
N LYS A 93 9.75 15.01 -18.51
CA LYS A 93 8.91 14.41 -19.57
C LYS A 93 7.97 15.45 -20.19
N GLN A 94 7.18 16.13 -19.37
CA GLN A 94 6.14 17.09 -19.77
C GLN A 94 6.67 18.23 -20.63
N TYR A 95 7.88 18.72 -20.31
CA TYR A 95 8.52 19.84 -20.97
C TYR A 95 9.71 19.41 -21.84
N SER A 96 9.78 18.12 -22.22
CA SER A 96 10.83 17.58 -23.11
C SER A 96 10.74 18.12 -24.54
N GLY A 97 9.56 18.57 -24.97
CA GLY A 97 9.27 18.87 -26.38
C GLY A 97 8.63 17.69 -27.14
N ASP A 98 8.59 16.50 -26.55
CA ASP A 98 7.97 15.32 -27.14
C ASP A 98 6.42 15.43 -27.11
N LYS A 99 5.81 15.24 -28.28
CA LYS A 99 4.35 15.30 -28.45
C LYS A 99 3.61 14.27 -27.59
N ALA A 100 4.23 13.13 -27.30
CA ALA A 100 3.65 12.09 -26.46
C ALA A 100 3.35 12.59 -25.03
N PHE A 101 4.14 13.55 -24.52
CA PHE A 101 3.98 14.12 -23.17
C PHE A 101 3.28 15.50 -23.16
N GLN A 102 2.86 16.00 -24.31
CA GLN A 102 2.21 17.31 -24.48
C GLN A 102 0.69 17.24 -24.64
N THR A 103 0.12 16.02 -24.67
CA THR A 103 -1.32 15.78 -24.90
C THR A 103 -2.21 16.55 -23.93
N GLU A 104 -1.78 16.68 -22.68
CA GLU A 104 -2.53 17.36 -21.60
C GLU A 104 -2.01 18.77 -21.29
N ASN A 105 -1.05 19.28 -22.08
CA ASN A 105 -0.45 20.60 -21.84
C ASN A 105 -1.31 21.72 -22.43
N THR A 106 -1.37 22.84 -21.71
CA THR A 106 -1.86 24.11 -22.25
C THR A 106 -0.87 24.72 -23.25
N PRO A 107 -1.32 25.62 -24.15
CA PRO A 107 -0.41 26.30 -25.08
C PRO A 107 0.77 27.01 -24.38
N LYS A 108 0.49 27.66 -23.24
CA LYS A 108 1.51 28.33 -22.41
C LYS A 108 2.50 27.35 -21.76
N GLN A 109 2.11 26.09 -21.52
CA GLN A 109 3.03 25.06 -21.03
C GLN A 109 3.93 24.55 -22.16
N ASN A 110 3.40 24.42 -23.37
CA ASN A 110 4.19 24.00 -24.53
C ASN A 110 5.29 25.01 -24.89
N GLU A 111 5.03 26.32 -24.74
CA GLU A 111 6.05 27.38 -24.87
C GLU A 111 7.23 27.25 -23.89
N GLN A 112 7.05 26.47 -22.82
CA GLN A 112 8.01 26.29 -21.75
C GLN A 112 8.91 25.07 -21.90
N CYS A 113 8.80 24.32 -22.99
CA CYS A 113 9.65 23.16 -23.25
C CYS A 113 11.14 23.54 -23.36
N LEU A 114 11.99 22.56 -23.06
CA LEU A 114 13.42 22.61 -23.34
C LEU A 114 13.66 22.73 -24.85
N ARG A 115 14.74 23.39 -25.24
CA ARG A 115 15.03 23.72 -26.64
C ARG A 115 16.34 23.14 -27.15
N ASN A 116 17.35 23.03 -26.28
CA ASN A 116 18.72 22.75 -26.70
C ASN A 116 19.17 21.33 -26.33
N PHE A 117 18.74 20.81 -25.17
CA PHE A 117 19.21 19.52 -24.66
C PHE A 117 18.12 18.44 -24.66
N ASP A 118 18.48 17.24 -25.14
CA ASP A 118 17.72 16.03 -24.83
C ASP A 118 18.25 15.40 -23.53
N LEU A 119 17.39 15.34 -22.52
CA LEU A 119 17.71 14.80 -21.19
C LEU A 119 17.18 13.37 -21.00
N SER A 120 16.97 12.60 -22.08
CA SER A 120 16.53 11.20 -22.06
C SER A 120 17.33 10.31 -21.09
N GLU A 121 18.66 10.38 -21.12
CA GLU A 121 19.52 9.58 -20.23
C GLU A 121 19.32 9.96 -18.76
N TYR A 122 19.19 11.25 -18.47
CA TYR A 122 18.90 11.72 -17.11
C TYR A 122 17.50 11.30 -16.63
N ARG A 123 16.51 11.19 -17.54
CA ARG A 123 15.18 10.65 -17.19
C ARG A 123 15.30 9.19 -16.73
N GLN A 124 16.14 8.38 -17.37
CA GLN A 124 16.39 7.00 -16.93
C GLN A 124 17.06 6.97 -15.55
N VAL A 125 18.11 7.77 -15.35
CA VAL A 125 18.80 7.87 -14.04
C VAL A 125 17.81 8.27 -12.93
N LEU A 126 16.94 9.24 -13.17
CA LEU A 126 15.92 9.66 -12.20
C LEU A 126 14.88 8.56 -11.95
N SER A 127 14.50 7.80 -12.97
CA SER A 127 13.62 6.63 -12.86
C SER A 127 14.24 5.56 -11.97
N ASP A 128 15.51 5.20 -12.19
CA ASP A 128 16.21 4.20 -11.37
C ASP A 128 16.33 4.65 -9.91
N VAL A 129 16.57 5.95 -9.70
CA VAL A 129 16.58 6.54 -8.35
C VAL A 129 15.18 6.51 -7.73
N ALA A 130 14.11 6.79 -8.48
CA ALA A 130 12.75 6.67 -8.00
C ALA A 130 12.41 5.25 -7.56
N VAL A 131 12.81 4.23 -8.33
CA VAL A 131 12.67 2.81 -7.95
C VAL A 131 13.42 2.53 -6.65
N TRP A 132 14.67 2.97 -6.53
CA TRP A 132 15.46 2.78 -5.31
C TRP A 132 14.81 3.41 -4.07
N ILE A 133 14.29 4.65 -4.19
CA ILE A 133 13.60 5.34 -3.10
C ILE A 133 12.28 4.63 -2.76
N TYR A 134 11.50 4.25 -3.76
CA TYR A 134 10.25 3.50 -3.59
C TYR A 134 10.47 2.21 -2.79
N GLN A 135 11.48 1.42 -3.16
CA GLN A 135 11.84 0.21 -2.43
C GLN A 135 12.24 0.51 -0.98
N GLY A 136 12.88 1.65 -0.72
CA GLY A 136 13.16 2.13 0.63
C GLY A 136 11.89 2.47 1.42
N VAL A 137 10.91 3.12 0.80
CA VAL A 137 9.59 3.41 1.41
C VAL A 137 8.89 2.11 1.80
N ILE A 138 8.79 1.15 0.88
CA ILE A 138 8.18 -0.15 1.12
C ILE A 138 8.84 -0.84 2.30
N LYS A 139 10.17 -0.98 2.28
CA LYS A 139 10.92 -1.66 3.33
C LYS A 139 10.63 -1.06 4.72
N LEU A 140 10.65 0.26 4.84
CA LEU A 140 10.39 0.95 6.11
C LEU A 140 8.93 0.77 6.57
N MET A 141 7.98 0.76 5.64
CA MET A 141 6.57 0.52 5.96
C MET A 141 6.34 -0.95 6.38
N GLU A 142 6.94 -1.91 5.67
CA GLU A 142 6.91 -3.34 6.00
C GLU A 142 7.50 -3.58 7.40
N GLU A 143 8.67 -3.02 7.72
CA GLU A 143 9.29 -3.13 9.06
C GLU A 143 8.38 -2.58 10.17
N ARG A 144 7.62 -1.52 9.90
CA ARG A 144 6.68 -0.90 10.86
C ARG A 144 5.37 -1.68 11.00
N VAL A 145 4.95 -2.38 9.95
CA VAL A 145 3.70 -3.17 9.90
C VAL A 145 3.92 -4.60 10.41
N GLN A 146 5.08 -5.19 10.15
CA GLN A 146 5.44 -6.57 10.53
C GLN A 146 5.03 -6.97 11.96
N PRO A 147 5.38 -6.22 13.02
CA PRO A 147 5.03 -6.62 14.39
C PRO A 147 3.52 -6.56 14.67
N LEU A 148 2.74 -5.89 13.83
CA LEU A 148 1.30 -5.76 13.99
C LEU A 148 0.50 -6.87 13.29
N ILE A 149 1.07 -7.55 12.30
CA ILE A 149 0.32 -8.48 11.43
C ILE A 149 -0.33 -9.59 12.24
N VAL A 150 0.46 -10.32 13.05
CA VAL A 150 -0.04 -11.44 13.85
C VAL A 150 -1.05 -10.94 14.87
N LEU A 151 -0.71 -9.87 15.57
CA LEU A 151 -1.55 -9.32 16.63
C LEU A 151 -2.90 -8.83 16.07
N ALA A 152 -2.90 -8.13 14.94
CA ALA A 152 -4.11 -7.50 14.39
C ALA A 152 -4.98 -8.44 13.56
N ILE A 153 -4.41 -9.44 12.89
CA ILE A 153 -5.16 -10.35 12.01
C ILE A 153 -5.52 -11.64 12.74
N LEU A 154 -4.57 -12.26 13.45
CA LEU A 154 -4.72 -13.61 13.99
C LEU A 154 -5.09 -13.64 15.48
N GLU A 155 -4.53 -12.73 16.29
CA GLU A 155 -4.70 -12.78 17.75
C GLU A 155 -5.81 -11.85 18.25
N HIS A 156 -6.14 -10.76 17.55
CA HIS A 156 -7.17 -9.80 17.98
C HIS A 156 -8.58 -10.39 17.96
N GLU A 157 -9.10 -10.70 19.15
CA GLU A 157 -10.47 -11.19 19.36
C GLU A 157 -11.43 -10.01 19.51
N ALA A 158 -12.10 -9.65 18.42
CA ALA A 158 -13.08 -8.56 18.41
C ALA A 158 -14.42 -8.91 19.09
N ILE A 159 -14.68 -10.20 19.31
CA ILE A 159 -15.93 -10.70 19.92
C ILE A 159 -15.56 -11.47 21.18
N PRO A 160 -15.74 -10.87 22.38
CA PRO A 160 -15.48 -11.54 23.64
C PRO A 160 -16.42 -12.75 23.80
N GLY A 161 -15.85 -13.91 24.11
CA GLY A 161 -16.62 -15.09 24.48
C GLY A 161 -17.11 -15.95 23.32
N ILE A 162 -16.65 -15.83 22.05
CA ILE A 162 -17.03 -16.83 21.03
C ILE A 162 -16.60 -18.24 21.45
N SER A 163 -15.46 -18.36 22.12
CA SER A 163 -14.98 -19.60 22.75
C SER A 163 -15.78 -20.04 23.98
N GLU A 164 -16.70 -19.21 24.50
CA GLU A 164 -17.60 -19.51 25.62
C GLU A 164 -19.09 -19.54 25.20
N ILE A 165 -19.43 -19.11 23.98
CA ILE A 165 -20.79 -19.10 23.47
C ILE A 165 -21.15 -20.52 23.07
N ASN A 166 -21.95 -21.17 23.93
CA ASN A 166 -22.67 -22.40 23.59
C ASN A 166 -23.40 -22.21 22.26
N LEU A 167 -22.94 -22.93 21.23
CA LEU A 167 -23.39 -22.94 19.83
C LEU A 167 -24.89 -23.23 19.58
N LEU A 168 -25.72 -23.31 20.62
CA LEU A 168 -27.14 -23.68 20.51
C LEU A 168 -28.08 -22.51 20.19
N GLU A 169 -27.70 -21.25 20.39
CA GLU A 169 -28.57 -20.12 20.04
C GLU A 169 -28.33 -19.53 18.63
N CYS A 170 -27.18 -19.79 17.99
CA CYS A 170 -26.84 -19.17 16.69
C CYS A 170 -27.05 -20.05 15.45
N VAL A 171 -27.26 -21.37 15.59
CA VAL A 171 -27.37 -22.29 14.43
C VAL A 171 -28.79 -22.33 13.83
N ALA A 172 -29.80 -21.77 14.52
CA ALA A 172 -31.19 -21.82 14.05
C ALA A 172 -31.51 -20.90 12.84
N ASP A 173 -30.69 -19.88 12.55
CA ASP A 173 -30.98 -18.87 11.51
C ASP A 173 -29.97 -18.82 10.35
N TYR A 174 -29.04 -19.77 10.28
CA TYR A 174 -27.96 -19.76 9.28
C TYR A 174 -28.26 -20.18 7.82
N PRO A 175 -29.53 -20.31 7.35
CA PRO A 175 -29.81 -20.33 5.91
C PRO A 175 -30.08 -18.96 5.25
N ALA A 176 -30.22 -17.85 6.00
CA ALA A 176 -30.74 -16.59 5.42
C ALA A 176 -29.71 -15.48 5.11
N LEU A 177 -28.43 -15.65 5.48
CA LEU A 177 -27.41 -14.59 5.36
C LEU A 177 -26.50 -14.70 4.13
N LEU A 178 -26.61 -15.77 3.34
CA LEU A 178 -25.82 -15.97 2.12
C LEU A 178 -26.46 -15.36 0.85
N GLU A 179 -27.73 -14.95 0.88
CA GLU A 179 -28.46 -14.47 -0.32
C GLU A 179 -28.58 -12.94 -0.47
N ARG A 180 -28.11 -12.12 0.48
CA ARG A 180 -28.18 -10.66 0.35
C ARG A 180 -26.84 -10.04 -0.05
N GLN A 181 -26.40 -10.35 -1.27
CA GLN A 181 -25.63 -9.39 -2.07
C GLN A 181 -26.60 -8.68 -3.01
N THR A 182 -26.94 -7.43 -2.68
CA THR A 182 -27.07 -6.28 -3.60
C THR A 182 -27.84 -5.14 -2.88
N HIS A 183 -27.24 -3.95 -2.92
CA HIS A 183 -27.75 -2.62 -2.54
C HIS A 183 -27.54 -2.07 -1.12
N PRO A 184 -27.22 -0.76 -1.03
CA PRO A 184 -26.88 -0.07 0.21
C PRO A 184 -28.15 0.33 0.96
N LEU A 185 -28.09 0.46 2.29
CA LEU A 185 -28.68 1.55 3.07
C LEU A 185 -28.68 1.23 4.59
N THR A 186 -28.21 2.22 5.34
CA THR A 186 -28.75 2.70 6.62
C THR A 186 -29.91 1.89 7.23
N HIS A 187 -29.66 1.16 8.32
CA HIS A 187 -30.64 1.05 9.41
C HIS A 187 -29.96 0.66 10.73
N LYS A 188 -30.40 1.35 11.79
CA LYS A 188 -29.91 1.25 13.18
C LYS A 188 -30.19 -0.15 13.74
N LEU A 189 -29.19 -0.77 14.39
CA LEU A 189 -29.43 -1.92 15.28
C LEU A 189 -30.19 -1.49 16.54
N PRO A 190 -31.12 -2.31 17.07
CA PRO A 190 -31.79 -2.03 18.33
C PRO A 190 -30.89 -2.42 19.52
N LEU A 191 -30.48 -1.41 20.28
CA LEU A 191 -29.83 -1.52 21.60
C LEU A 191 -30.90 -1.53 22.69
N THR A 192 -31.40 -2.69 23.10
CA THR A 192 -32.15 -2.81 24.37
C THR A 192 -32.04 -4.21 24.94
N HIS A 193 -31.02 -4.44 25.78
CA HIS A 193 -31.07 -5.17 27.05
C HIS A 193 -29.66 -5.65 27.42
N PHE A 194 -28.89 -4.82 28.11
CA PHE A 194 -27.87 -5.24 29.09
C PHE A 194 -27.39 -3.97 29.82
N TYR A 195 -28.14 -3.54 30.84
CA TYR A 195 -27.67 -2.54 31.81
C TYR A 195 -27.01 -3.28 32.97
N GLY A 196 -25.70 -3.10 33.15
CA GLY A 196 -25.01 -3.66 34.32
C GLY A 196 -23.49 -3.71 34.22
N SER A 197 -22.85 -2.54 34.18
CA SER A 197 -21.48 -2.22 34.66
C SER A 197 -20.88 -1.14 33.76
N THR A 198 -20.18 -0.18 34.35
CA THR A 198 -19.57 0.97 33.64
C THR A 198 -18.13 0.66 33.17
N LEU A 199 -17.66 -0.58 33.35
CA LEU A 199 -16.39 -1.10 32.84
C LEU A 199 -16.35 -1.57 31.36
N PRO A 200 -17.45 -2.00 30.70
CA PRO A 200 -17.39 -2.56 29.35
C PRO A 200 -17.09 -1.50 28.28
N TYR A 201 -17.45 -0.23 28.49
CA TYR A 201 -17.26 0.81 27.47
C TYR A 201 -15.80 1.24 27.30
N LEU A 202 -15.04 1.31 28.39
CA LEU A 202 -13.60 1.62 28.35
C LEU A 202 -12.80 0.44 27.80
N LYS A 203 -13.18 -0.81 28.13
CA LYS A 203 -12.63 -2.01 27.47
C LYS A 203 -13.05 -2.10 26.00
N LEU A 204 -14.30 -1.86 25.62
CA LEU A 204 -14.72 -1.80 24.20
C LEU A 204 -13.98 -0.73 23.39
N LEU A 205 -13.58 0.38 24.04
CA LEU A 205 -12.69 1.38 23.45
C LEU A 205 -11.27 0.82 23.24
N GLU A 206 -10.64 0.24 24.27
CA GLU A 206 -9.33 -0.44 24.15
C GLU A 206 -9.33 -1.63 23.17
N PHE A 207 -10.46 -2.33 23.03
CA PHE A 207 -10.66 -3.49 22.16
C PHE A 207 -10.87 -3.12 20.69
N ASN A 208 -11.52 -1.99 20.39
CA ASN A 208 -11.50 -1.41 19.03
C ASN A 208 -10.14 -0.80 18.70
N LEU A 209 -9.34 -0.44 19.71
CA LEU A 209 -8.07 0.27 19.54
C LEU A 209 -6.98 -0.55 18.85
N PHE A 210 -7.04 -1.89 18.83
CA PHE A 210 -5.94 -2.71 18.32
C PHE A 210 -6.00 -2.98 16.80
N SER A 211 -7.16 -3.41 16.28
CA SER A 211 -7.41 -3.39 14.83
C SER A 211 -7.39 -1.94 14.30
N ALA A 212 -7.92 -0.99 15.09
CA ALA A 212 -7.76 0.43 14.80
C ALA A 212 -6.31 0.89 14.87
N SER A 213 -5.39 0.30 15.64
CA SER A 213 -3.98 0.72 15.68
C SER A 213 -3.27 0.41 14.36
N SER A 214 -3.55 -0.76 13.78
CA SER A 214 -3.01 -1.15 12.47
C SER A 214 -3.62 -0.33 11.35
N VAL A 215 -4.95 -0.16 11.35
CA VAL A 215 -5.68 0.72 10.42
C VAL A 215 -5.24 2.18 10.59
N PHE A 216 -4.96 2.64 11.80
CA PHE A 216 -4.49 3.99 12.11
C PHE A 216 -3.05 4.21 11.63
N LYS A 217 -2.15 3.23 11.79
CA LYS A 217 -0.80 3.31 11.21
C LYS A 217 -0.85 3.33 9.68
N LEU A 218 -1.69 2.49 9.06
CA LEU A 218 -1.92 2.54 7.61
C LEU A 218 -2.53 3.89 7.18
N GLY A 219 -3.46 4.46 7.94
CA GLY A 219 -4.01 5.79 7.71
C GLY A 219 -2.99 6.92 7.86
N ALA A 220 -2.05 6.80 8.80
CA ALA A 220 -0.95 7.73 8.95
C ALA A 220 0.00 7.70 7.75
N PHE A 221 0.31 6.52 7.21
CA PHE A 221 1.09 6.40 5.98
C PHE A 221 0.39 7.06 4.79
N PHE A 222 -0.90 6.81 4.61
CA PHE A 222 -1.69 7.43 3.55
C PHE A 222 -1.64 8.95 3.64
N LYS A 223 -1.86 9.48 4.85
CA LYS A 223 -1.81 10.92 5.11
C LYS A 223 -0.45 11.52 4.77
N VAL A 224 0.66 10.87 5.15
CA VAL A 224 2.01 11.37 4.85
C VAL A 224 2.29 11.33 3.34
N LEU A 225 1.92 10.24 2.64
CA LEU A 225 2.03 10.13 1.18
C LEU A 225 1.23 11.24 0.47
N SER A 226 -0.01 11.47 0.88
CA SER A 226 -0.88 12.50 0.29
C SER A 226 -0.40 13.91 0.57
N ILE A 227 0.04 14.21 1.80
CA ILE A 227 0.53 15.54 2.18
C ILE A 227 1.77 15.94 1.36
N HIS A 228 2.66 14.99 1.11
CA HIS A 228 3.85 15.24 0.29
C HIS A 228 3.57 15.26 -1.22
N GLY A 229 2.35 14.92 -1.64
CA GLY A 229 1.94 14.93 -3.04
C GLY A 229 2.52 13.79 -3.86
N VAL A 230 2.63 12.60 -3.27
CA VAL A 230 2.93 11.37 -4.02
C VAL A 230 1.77 11.07 -4.97
N ASP A 231 2.09 10.66 -6.19
CA ASP A 231 1.09 10.38 -7.23
C ASP A 231 0.14 9.27 -6.80
N PRO A 232 -1.19 9.37 -7.04
CA PRO A 232 -2.16 8.39 -6.59
C PRO A 232 -1.87 6.96 -7.05
N GLU A 233 -1.33 6.78 -8.26
CA GLU A 233 -0.95 5.45 -8.74
C GLU A 233 0.18 4.84 -7.90
N ILE A 234 1.17 5.64 -7.52
CA ILE A 234 2.27 5.19 -6.66
C ILE A 234 1.71 4.81 -5.29
N ILE A 235 0.75 5.59 -4.76
CA ILE A 235 0.06 5.25 -3.51
C ILE A 235 -0.64 3.89 -3.63
N THR A 236 -1.41 3.65 -4.71
CA THR A 236 -2.06 2.36 -4.96
C THR A 236 -1.05 1.21 -5.00
N GLN A 237 0.08 1.38 -5.69
CA GLN A 237 1.15 0.38 -5.73
C GLN A 237 1.77 0.10 -4.35
N VAL A 238 1.99 1.15 -3.54
CA VAL A 238 2.45 1.00 -2.16
C VAL A 238 1.49 0.15 -1.34
N TYR A 239 0.19 0.43 -1.41
CA TYR A 239 -0.81 -0.33 -0.65
C TYR A 239 -1.00 -1.75 -1.15
N ARG A 240 -0.91 -1.97 -2.47
CA ARG A 240 -0.92 -3.32 -3.04
C ARG A 240 0.23 -4.17 -2.51
N GLN A 241 1.43 -3.59 -2.40
CA GLN A 241 2.60 -4.25 -1.82
C GLN A 241 2.40 -4.54 -0.31
N LEU A 242 1.93 -3.54 0.44
CA LEU A 242 1.71 -3.70 1.88
C LEU A 242 0.63 -4.74 2.19
N PHE A 243 -0.46 -4.78 1.44
CA PHE A 243 -1.54 -5.75 1.65
C PHE A 243 -1.06 -7.16 1.29
N TYR A 244 -0.30 -7.32 0.22
CA TYR A 244 0.37 -8.59 -0.06
C TYR A 244 1.28 -9.03 1.10
N PHE A 245 2.11 -8.12 1.62
CA PHE A 245 3.00 -8.41 2.75
C PHE A 245 2.23 -8.82 4.02
N ILE A 246 1.14 -8.11 4.32
CA ILE A 246 0.22 -8.42 5.41
C ILE A 246 -0.39 -9.82 5.21
N CYS A 247 -0.88 -10.12 4.01
CA CYS A 247 -1.47 -11.42 3.65
C CYS A 247 -0.45 -12.55 3.82
N ALA A 248 0.76 -12.39 3.27
CA ALA A 248 1.84 -13.36 3.37
C ALA A 248 2.25 -13.58 4.83
N GLY A 249 2.41 -12.51 5.61
CA GLY A 249 2.75 -12.59 7.03
C GLY A 249 1.68 -13.32 7.85
N ALA A 250 0.39 -13.03 7.61
CA ALA A 250 -0.72 -13.68 8.30
C ALA A 250 -0.85 -15.16 7.90
N LEU A 251 -0.82 -15.47 6.60
CA LEU A 251 -0.96 -16.84 6.10
C LEU A 251 0.23 -17.71 6.52
N ASN A 252 1.46 -17.20 6.44
CA ASN A 252 2.63 -17.95 6.88
C ASN A 252 2.56 -18.27 8.38
N ASN A 253 2.11 -17.34 9.23
CA ASN A 253 1.92 -17.62 10.66
C ASN A 253 0.79 -18.64 10.90
N LEU A 254 -0.32 -18.57 10.15
CA LEU A 254 -1.39 -19.55 10.20
C LEU A 254 -0.90 -20.96 9.83
N LEU A 255 -0.06 -21.09 8.80
CA LEU A 255 0.49 -22.37 8.32
C LEU A 255 1.56 -22.97 9.24
N LEU A 256 2.12 -22.18 10.16
CA LEU A 256 3.17 -22.59 11.09
C LEU A 256 2.63 -22.91 12.50
N ARG A 257 1.46 -22.37 12.88
CA ARG A 257 0.88 -22.46 14.22
C ARG A 257 -0.38 -23.35 14.23
N LYS A 258 -0.35 -24.44 15.00
CA LYS A 258 -1.48 -25.40 15.05
C LYS A 258 -2.67 -24.86 15.85
N ASP A 259 -2.38 -24.07 16.87
CA ASP A 259 -3.30 -23.37 17.76
C ASP A 259 -4.18 -22.32 17.06
N MET A 260 -3.88 -22.00 15.79
CA MET A 260 -4.59 -20.99 15.00
C MET A 260 -5.57 -21.58 13.99
N CYS A 261 -5.65 -22.92 13.86
CA CYS A 261 -6.44 -23.59 12.83
C CYS A 261 -7.70 -24.23 13.41
N HIS A 262 -8.72 -23.42 13.70
CA HIS A 262 -10.05 -23.88 14.10
C HIS A 262 -11.14 -22.94 13.58
N TRP A 263 -12.41 -23.36 13.66
CA TRP A 263 -13.53 -22.64 13.04
C TRP A 263 -13.63 -21.18 13.53
N THR A 264 -13.60 -20.97 14.85
CA THR A 264 -13.69 -19.63 15.48
C THR A 264 -12.60 -18.68 15.00
N LYS A 265 -11.35 -19.17 14.82
CA LYS A 265 -10.26 -18.35 14.25
C LYS A 265 -10.54 -17.98 12.79
N GLY A 266 -11.16 -18.86 12.01
CA GLY A 266 -11.62 -18.53 10.66
C GLY A 266 -12.58 -17.34 10.66
N MET A 267 -13.58 -17.34 11.55
CA MET A 267 -14.53 -16.24 11.67
C MET A 267 -13.85 -14.93 12.13
N GLN A 268 -12.97 -15.01 13.13
CA GLN A 268 -12.19 -13.89 13.64
C GLN A 268 -11.31 -13.24 12.55
N ILE A 269 -10.55 -14.05 11.81
CA ILE A 269 -9.70 -13.59 10.70
C ILE A 269 -10.57 -12.91 9.63
N ARG A 270 -11.71 -13.51 9.26
CA ARG A 270 -12.61 -12.93 8.26
C ARG A 270 -13.16 -11.57 8.71
N TYR A 271 -13.56 -11.45 9.98
CA TYR A 271 -14.03 -10.20 10.55
C TYR A 271 -12.93 -9.12 10.54
N ASN A 272 -11.71 -9.46 10.98
CA ASN A 272 -10.57 -8.54 10.99
C ASN A 272 -10.20 -8.07 9.58
N LEU A 273 -10.21 -8.97 8.59
CA LEU A 273 -9.99 -8.63 7.19
C LEU A 273 -11.09 -7.73 6.62
N SER A 274 -12.35 -7.91 7.03
CA SER A 274 -13.46 -7.07 6.56
C SER A 274 -13.29 -5.59 6.93
N HIS A 275 -12.65 -5.29 8.06
CA HIS A 275 -12.29 -3.91 8.44
C HIS A 275 -11.20 -3.33 7.55
N LEU A 276 -10.20 -4.12 7.16
CA LEU A 276 -9.17 -3.70 6.19
C LEU A 276 -9.77 -3.46 4.81
N GLU A 277 -10.67 -4.34 4.35
CA GLU A 277 -11.42 -4.17 3.10
C GLU A 277 -12.28 -2.89 3.14
N GLN A 278 -13.00 -2.66 4.24
CA GLN A 278 -13.84 -1.47 4.40
C GLN A 278 -13.01 -0.19 4.43
N TRP A 279 -11.90 -0.19 5.16
CA TRP A 279 -10.99 0.96 5.20
C TRP A 279 -10.43 1.31 3.81
N CYS A 280 -10.10 0.29 3.00
CA CYS A 280 -9.68 0.49 1.62
C CYS A 280 -10.80 1.09 0.75
N ARG A 281 -12.07 0.72 1.00
CA ARG A 281 -13.24 1.32 0.35
C ARG A 281 -13.40 2.79 0.71
N ASP A 282 -13.25 3.13 1.98
CA ASP A 282 -13.43 4.51 2.45
C ASP A 282 -12.38 5.47 1.86
N LEU A 283 -11.17 4.98 1.56
CA LEU A 283 -10.08 5.79 1.00
C LEU A 283 -10.12 6.00 -0.53
N HIS A 284 -11.14 5.48 -1.24
CA HIS A 284 -11.31 5.65 -2.69
C HIS A 284 -10.10 5.17 -3.54
N MET A 285 -9.22 4.31 -2.98
CA MET A 285 -8.12 3.69 -3.75
C MET A 285 -8.70 2.66 -4.71
N GLN A 286 -8.26 2.61 -5.98
CA GLN A 286 -8.74 1.67 -7.01
C GLN A 286 -9.00 0.27 -6.42
N HIS A 287 -10.27 -0.02 -6.14
CA HIS A 287 -10.65 -0.93 -5.05
C HIS A 287 -10.36 -2.41 -5.32
N SER A 288 -10.29 -2.83 -6.58
CA SER A 288 -10.19 -4.25 -6.92
C SER A 288 -8.80 -4.81 -6.68
N GLU A 289 -7.77 -4.16 -7.23
CA GLU A 289 -6.42 -4.75 -7.29
C GLU A 289 -5.74 -4.88 -5.92
N VAL A 290 -5.99 -3.93 -5.01
CA VAL A 290 -5.39 -3.95 -3.66
C VAL A 290 -6.06 -5.03 -2.81
N ILE A 291 -7.40 -5.11 -2.82
CA ILE A 291 -8.17 -6.09 -2.04
C ILE A 291 -7.93 -7.52 -2.55
N GLU A 292 -7.73 -7.69 -3.86
CA GLU A 292 -7.38 -8.99 -4.45
C GLU A 292 -6.11 -9.61 -3.87
N THR A 293 -5.15 -8.80 -3.38
CA THR A 293 -3.93 -9.33 -2.76
C THR A 293 -4.18 -10.03 -1.42
N LEU A 294 -5.31 -9.79 -0.76
CA LEU A 294 -5.70 -10.45 0.49
C LEU A 294 -6.44 -11.78 0.26
N GLN A 295 -6.76 -12.13 -0.99
CA GLN A 295 -7.57 -13.33 -1.28
C GLN A 295 -7.00 -14.64 -0.70
N PRO A 296 -5.68 -14.90 -0.69
CA PRO A 296 -5.16 -16.13 -0.09
C PRO A 296 -5.54 -16.29 1.39
N ILE A 297 -5.42 -15.25 2.22
CA ILE A 297 -5.80 -15.32 3.64
C ILE A 297 -7.33 -15.33 3.83
N VAL A 298 -8.07 -14.65 2.95
CA VAL A 298 -9.54 -14.72 2.94
C VAL A 298 -10.01 -16.16 2.65
N GLN A 299 -9.47 -16.80 1.62
CA GLN A 299 -9.78 -18.20 1.29
C GLN A 299 -9.35 -19.17 2.38
N ALA A 300 -8.21 -18.93 3.02
CA ALA A 300 -7.78 -19.73 4.17
C ALA A 300 -8.79 -19.61 5.33
N SER A 301 -9.31 -18.41 5.61
CA SER A 301 -10.35 -18.19 6.63
C SER A 301 -11.68 -18.86 6.27
N GLN A 302 -12.03 -18.92 4.99
CA GLN A 302 -13.23 -19.62 4.49
C GLN A 302 -13.05 -21.13 4.57
N LEU A 303 -11.86 -21.65 4.25
CA LEU A 303 -11.53 -23.07 4.37
C LEU A 303 -11.64 -23.58 5.82
N LEU A 304 -11.25 -22.76 6.80
CA LEU A 304 -11.45 -23.08 8.22
C LEU A 304 -12.95 -23.21 8.55
N GLN A 305 -13.79 -22.34 7.99
CA GLN A 305 -15.24 -22.29 8.26
C GLN A 305 -16.06 -23.29 7.43
N ALA A 306 -15.53 -23.80 6.31
CA ALA A 306 -16.25 -24.71 5.42
C ALA A 306 -16.57 -26.06 6.08
N ARG A 307 -17.71 -26.65 5.68
CA ARG A 307 -18.04 -28.04 5.98
C ARG A 307 -17.07 -28.96 5.23
N LYS A 308 -16.66 -30.04 5.89
CA LYS A 308 -15.55 -30.90 5.43
C LYS A 308 -16.07 -32.30 5.11
N THR A 309 -17.19 -32.36 4.38
CA THR A 309 -17.82 -33.61 3.94
C THR A 309 -17.40 -33.97 2.53
N ASP A 310 -17.56 -35.24 2.13
CA ASP A 310 -17.14 -35.70 0.80
C ASP A 310 -17.84 -34.97 -0.36
N GLU A 311 -19.04 -34.43 -0.14
CA GLU A 311 -19.80 -33.64 -1.14
C GLU A 311 -19.22 -32.23 -1.33
N ASP A 312 -18.55 -31.70 -0.30
CA ASP A 312 -17.99 -30.33 -0.29
C ASP A 312 -16.64 -30.25 -1.01
N VAL A 313 -16.00 -31.38 -1.36
CA VAL A 313 -14.65 -31.43 -1.94
C VAL A 313 -14.53 -30.54 -3.19
N GLN A 314 -15.50 -30.61 -4.09
CA GLN A 314 -15.48 -29.82 -5.32
C GLN A 314 -15.69 -28.32 -5.04
N SER A 315 -16.67 -28.00 -4.18
CA SER A 315 -16.96 -26.62 -3.77
C SER A 315 -15.75 -25.95 -3.12
N ILE A 316 -15.03 -26.66 -2.24
CA ILE A 316 -13.81 -26.14 -1.60
C ILE A 316 -12.68 -25.97 -2.61
N SER A 317 -12.56 -26.88 -3.59
CA SER A 317 -11.54 -26.78 -4.65
C SER A 317 -11.77 -25.55 -5.52
N ASP A 318 -13.03 -25.24 -5.83
CA ASP A 318 -13.42 -24.09 -6.65
C ASP A 318 -13.30 -22.78 -5.85
N MET A 319 -13.62 -22.79 -4.56
CA MET A 319 -13.48 -21.63 -3.66
C MET A 319 -12.01 -21.23 -3.42
N CYS A 320 -11.09 -22.20 -3.30
CA CYS A 320 -9.68 -21.96 -2.96
C CYS A 320 -8.80 -21.74 -4.21
N ASP A 321 -9.21 -20.86 -5.13
CA ASP A 321 -8.49 -20.66 -6.40
C ASP A 321 -7.13 -19.94 -6.26
N LYS A 322 -6.92 -19.17 -5.18
CA LYS A 322 -5.68 -18.41 -4.88
C LYS A 322 -4.74 -19.10 -3.89
N LEU A 323 -5.11 -20.28 -3.38
CA LEU A 323 -4.27 -21.10 -2.52
C LEU A 323 -3.64 -22.25 -3.30
N THR A 324 -2.41 -22.61 -2.95
CA THR A 324 -1.74 -23.79 -3.51
C THR A 324 -2.25 -25.07 -2.85
N THR A 325 -2.14 -26.19 -3.56
CA THR A 325 -2.48 -27.52 -3.04
C THR A 325 -1.79 -27.83 -1.71
N SER A 326 -0.51 -27.46 -1.58
CA SER A 326 0.27 -27.65 -0.36
C SER A 326 -0.29 -26.83 0.82
N GLN A 327 -0.71 -25.59 0.58
CA GLN A 327 -1.31 -24.73 1.61
C GLN A 327 -2.66 -25.27 2.09
N ILE A 328 -3.54 -25.66 1.17
CA ILE A 328 -4.86 -26.22 1.50
C ILE A 328 -4.70 -27.48 2.35
N VAL A 329 -3.86 -28.42 1.88
CA VAL A 329 -3.58 -29.67 2.60
C VAL A 329 -2.98 -29.39 3.97
N LYS A 330 -2.08 -28.41 4.08
CA LYS A 330 -1.46 -28.05 5.37
C LYS A 330 -2.50 -27.51 6.35
N ILE A 331 -3.39 -26.61 5.93
CA ILE A 331 -4.47 -26.06 6.77
C ILE A 331 -5.39 -27.18 7.25
N LEU A 332 -5.81 -28.08 6.36
CA LEU A 332 -6.67 -29.21 6.71
C LEU A 332 -6.00 -30.18 7.72
N ASN A 333 -4.69 -30.40 7.61
CA ASN A 333 -3.94 -31.23 8.56
C ASN A 333 -3.71 -30.54 9.91
N LEU A 334 -3.63 -29.21 9.92
CA LEU A 334 -3.47 -28.43 11.15
C LEU A 334 -4.79 -28.19 11.88
N TYR A 335 -5.92 -28.42 11.22
CA TYR A 335 -7.24 -28.18 11.79
C TYR A 335 -7.45 -28.98 13.08
N THR A 336 -7.50 -28.27 14.20
CA THR A 336 -7.76 -28.83 15.52
C THR A 336 -9.10 -28.33 16.01
N PRO A 337 -10.08 -29.22 16.23
CA PRO A 337 -11.35 -28.88 16.88
C PRO A 337 -11.12 -28.13 18.18
N ALA A 338 -11.74 -26.96 18.33
CA ALA A 338 -11.71 -26.19 19.57
C ALA A 338 -12.81 -26.65 20.54
N ASP A 339 -13.98 -27.05 20.02
CA ASP A 339 -15.17 -27.42 20.80
C ASP A 339 -15.62 -28.87 20.55
N GLU A 340 -16.43 -29.41 21.45
CA GLU A 340 -16.98 -30.79 21.38
C GLU A 340 -17.89 -31.03 20.16
N TYR A 341 -18.34 -29.97 19.48
CA TYR A 341 -19.18 -30.03 18.29
C TYR A 341 -18.38 -30.03 16.98
N GLU A 342 -17.04 -29.91 17.06
CA GLU A 342 -16.17 -29.98 15.90
C GLU A 342 -15.48 -31.34 15.81
N GLU A 343 -15.57 -31.97 14.64
CA GLU A 343 -14.83 -33.19 14.36
C GLU A 343 -13.50 -32.87 13.67
N ARG A 344 -12.48 -33.69 13.95
CA ARG A 344 -11.22 -33.63 13.20
C ARG A 344 -11.48 -33.99 11.74
N VAL A 345 -10.76 -33.33 10.85
CA VAL A 345 -10.85 -33.58 9.42
C VAL A 345 -10.48 -35.03 9.12
N PRO A 346 -11.37 -35.82 8.49
CA PRO A 346 -11.07 -37.20 8.15
C PRO A 346 -9.89 -37.30 7.18
N ILE A 347 -9.00 -38.27 7.40
CA ILE A 347 -7.86 -38.53 6.49
C ILE A 347 -8.36 -38.92 5.09
N SER A 348 -9.51 -39.60 5.00
CA SER A 348 -10.20 -39.92 3.74
C SER A 348 -10.56 -38.67 2.95
N PHE A 349 -11.08 -37.64 3.62
CA PHE A 349 -11.40 -36.35 3.01
C PHE A 349 -10.14 -35.64 2.50
N ILE A 350 -9.06 -35.58 3.30
CA ILE A 350 -7.79 -34.97 2.89
C ILE A 350 -7.23 -35.65 1.63
N ARG A 351 -7.28 -36.99 1.55
CA ARG A 351 -6.85 -37.73 0.36
C ARG A 351 -7.70 -37.43 -0.88
N LYS A 352 -9.03 -37.34 -0.72
CA LYS A 352 -9.93 -36.96 -1.82
C LYS A 352 -9.67 -35.53 -2.29
N MET A 353 -9.43 -34.61 -1.37
CA MET A 353 -9.07 -33.22 -1.67
C MET A 353 -7.74 -33.15 -2.44
N GLN A 354 -6.71 -33.91 -2.02
CA GLN A 354 -5.44 -34.02 -2.73
C GLN A 354 -5.62 -34.53 -4.17
N GLN A 355 -6.47 -35.55 -4.38
CA GLN A 355 -6.75 -36.08 -5.71
C GLN A 355 -7.50 -35.07 -6.60
N CYS A 356 -8.46 -34.33 -6.03
CA CYS A 356 -9.19 -33.28 -6.74
C CYS A 356 -8.24 -32.13 -7.14
N LEU A 357 -7.43 -31.66 -6.20
CA LEU A 357 -6.46 -30.58 -6.43
C LEU A 357 -5.34 -30.98 -7.39
N ALA A 358 -4.90 -32.25 -7.38
CA ALA A 358 -3.93 -32.74 -8.36
C ALA A 358 -4.45 -32.64 -9.80
N LYS A 359 -5.73 -32.96 -10.04
CA LYS A 359 -6.37 -32.80 -11.36
C LYS A 359 -6.45 -31.33 -11.78
N ARG A 360 -6.69 -30.43 -10.82
CA ARG A 360 -6.70 -28.98 -11.05
C ARG A 360 -5.30 -28.45 -11.39
N ASP A 361 -4.27 -28.94 -10.69
CA ASP A 361 -2.87 -28.57 -10.94
C ASP A 361 -2.43 -29.07 -12.31
N GLU A 362 -2.81 -30.30 -12.71
CA GLU A 362 -2.56 -30.83 -14.06
C GLU A 362 -3.21 -30.00 -15.17
N GLN A 363 -4.43 -29.50 -14.93
CA GLN A 363 -5.13 -28.59 -15.86
C GLN A 363 -4.50 -27.19 -15.90
N SER A 364 -3.95 -26.72 -14.77
CA SER A 364 -3.33 -25.39 -14.65
C SER A 364 -1.87 -25.35 -15.12
N GLN A 365 -1.14 -26.48 -15.06
CA GLN A 365 0.24 -26.62 -15.54
C GLN A 365 0.40 -26.47 -17.06
N LEU A 366 -0.69 -26.49 -17.82
CA LEU A 366 -0.69 -26.12 -19.24
C LEU A 366 -0.52 -24.60 -19.48
N VAL A 367 -0.54 -23.74 -18.44
CA VAL A 367 -0.60 -22.28 -18.63
C VAL A 367 0.52 -21.47 -17.94
N VAL A 368 0.98 -21.73 -16.71
CA VAL A 368 2.16 -21.02 -16.13
C VAL A 368 2.86 -21.86 -15.03
N SER A 369 4.19 -21.98 -15.12
CA SER A 369 5.06 -22.55 -14.07
C SER A 369 5.30 -21.58 -12.91
N GLY A 370 4.36 -21.55 -11.96
CA GLY A 370 4.59 -20.94 -10.64
C GLY A 370 5.18 -21.96 -9.64
N PRO A 371 6.07 -21.56 -8.72
CA PRO A 371 6.68 -22.49 -7.79
C PRO A 371 5.65 -23.05 -6.80
N SER A 372 5.69 -24.36 -6.56
CA SER A 372 4.91 -25.09 -5.56
C SER A 372 5.41 -24.83 -4.14
N THR A 373 5.44 -23.56 -3.73
CA THR A 373 5.95 -23.12 -2.42
C THR A 373 4.84 -23.09 -1.38
N LEU A 374 5.07 -23.80 -0.26
CA LEU A 374 4.15 -23.83 0.89
C LEU A 374 3.95 -22.44 1.51
N LEU A 375 5.03 -21.67 1.65
CA LEU A 375 5.01 -20.33 2.22
C LEU A 375 4.93 -19.29 1.10
N MET A 376 4.22 -18.20 1.36
CA MET A 376 4.29 -17.02 0.51
C MET A 376 5.62 -16.30 0.75
N ASP A 377 6.29 -15.91 -0.32
CA ASP A 377 7.52 -15.12 -0.21
C ASP A 377 7.18 -13.67 0.17
N GLY A 378 7.43 -13.32 1.43
CA GLY A 378 7.16 -11.97 1.93
C GLY A 378 8.02 -10.87 1.32
N HIS A 379 9.09 -11.19 0.58
CA HIS A 379 10.03 -10.20 0.03
C HIS A 379 10.12 -10.18 -1.50
N LEU A 380 9.72 -11.27 -2.18
CA LEU A 380 9.90 -11.44 -3.63
C LEU A 380 8.74 -10.92 -4.48
N ALA A 381 7.58 -10.64 -3.90
CA ALA A 381 6.48 -10.00 -4.64
C ALA A 381 6.68 -8.49 -4.78
N ARG A 382 7.87 -8.03 -5.16
CA ARG A 382 8.05 -6.66 -5.65
C ARG A 382 7.35 -6.58 -7.01
N LEU A 383 6.05 -6.34 -6.98
CA LEU A 383 5.20 -6.20 -8.15
C LEU A 383 5.87 -5.27 -9.17
N PRO A 384 5.70 -5.48 -10.48
CA PRO A 384 6.29 -4.61 -11.49
C PRO A 384 5.89 -3.17 -11.21
N HIS A 385 6.88 -2.33 -10.90
CA HIS A 385 6.65 -0.94 -10.56
C HIS A 385 6.51 -0.13 -11.84
N SER A 386 5.43 0.64 -11.94
CA SER A 386 5.27 1.60 -13.03
C SER A 386 5.19 3.01 -12.44
N PHE A 387 5.96 3.94 -12.99
CA PHE A 387 5.77 5.37 -12.70
C PHE A 387 5.04 5.97 -13.90
N PRO A 388 3.69 5.84 -13.96
CA PRO A 388 2.96 6.41 -15.08
C PRO A 388 3.18 7.91 -15.10
N PHE A 389 3.26 8.45 -16.31
CA PHE A 389 3.43 9.89 -16.48
C PHE A 389 2.19 10.62 -15.95
N GLN A 390 2.40 11.53 -15.00
CA GLN A 390 1.33 12.39 -14.49
C GLN A 390 1.68 13.86 -14.75
N PRO A 391 1.14 14.45 -15.83
CA PRO A 391 1.43 15.84 -16.18
C PRO A 391 0.90 16.77 -15.10
N PHE A 392 1.58 17.90 -14.93
CA PHE A 392 1.07 18.96 -14.11
C PHE A 392 -0.11 19.66 -14.82
N GLN A 393 -1.32 19.38 -14.36
CA GLN A 393 -2.53 20.08 -14.74
C GLN A 393 -2.83 21.15 -13.68
N HIS A 394 -2.50 22.42 -13.92
CA HIS A 394 -2.95 23.48 -13.01
C HIS A 394 -4.35 23.95 -13.43
N PRO A 395 -5.40 23.81 -12.60
CA PRO A 395 -6.57 24.66 -12.74
C PRO A 395 -6.17 26.04 -12.20
N THR A 396 -6.44 27.08 -12.99
CA THR A 396 -6.46 28.50 -12.60
C THR A 396 -5.24 29.02 -11.80
N GLY A 397 -4.29 29.61 -12.54
CA GLY A 397 -3.07 30.24 -12.03
C GLY A 397 -3.26 31.52 -11.19
N ARG A 398 -4.03 31.48 -10.09
CA ARG A 398 -4.09 32.59 -9.11
C ARG A 398 -3.52 32.24 -7.73
N HIS A 399 -3.55 30.98 -7.28
CA HIS A 399 -3.14 30.64 -5.91
C HIS A 399 -1.64 30.30 -5.75
N CYS A 400 -0.97 29.72 -6.74
CA CYS A 400 0.44 29.33 -6.61
C CYS A 400 1.43 30.46 -6.92
N VAL A 401 1.17 31.29 -7.94
CA VAL A 401 1.98 32.48 -8.22
C VAL A 401 1.91 33.42 -7.02
N ALA A 402 0.75 33.60 -6.38
CA ALA A 402 0.63 34.42 -5.17
C ALA A 402 1.41 33.88 -3.96
N ARG A 403 1.74 32.58 -3.90
CA ARG A 403 2.50 31.96 -2.80
C ARG A 403 4.01 31.96 -3.06
N LEU A 404 4.43 31.72 -4.31
CA LEU A 404 5.81 31.86 -4.76
C LEU A 404 6.27 33.33 -4.81
N SER A 405 5.39 34.24 -5.24
CA SER A 405 5.67 35.68 -5.22
C SER A 405 5.84 36.19 -3.79
N ARG A 406 5.05 35.68 -2.83
CA ARG A 406 5.19 36.03 -1.40
C ARG A 406 6.49 35.53 -0.77
N LEU A 407 7.02 34.39 -1.22
CA LEU A 407 8.32 33.87 -0.77
C LEU A 407 9.50 34.63 -1.40
N ALA A 408 9.33 35.18 -2.61
CA ALA A 408 10.34 36.02 -3.26
C ALA A 408 10.28 37.50 -2.82
N SER A 409 9.15 37.98 -2.31
CA SER A 409 8.95 39.40 -1.95
C SER A 409 9.25 39.74 -0.49
N HIS A 410 9.59 38.76 0.36
CA HIS A 410 10.05 39.00 1.72
C HIS A 410 11.41 38.35 1.97
N PRO A 411 12.54 39.07 1.80
CA PRO A 411 13.76 38.67 2.47
C PRO A 411 13.48 38.75 3.97
N ALA A 412 13.85 37.71 4.70
CA ALA A 412 13.73 37.64 6.15
C ALA A 412 14.31 38.92 6.78
N GLN A 413 13.44 39.80 7.25
CA GLN A 413 13.78 40.70 8.35
C GLN A 413 13.62 39.88 9.62
N GLY A 414 14.72 39.77 10.37
CA GLY A 414 14.89 38.81 11.44
C GLY A 414 13.95 38.97 12.62
N VAL A 415 13.79 37.87 13.35
CA VAL A 415 14.14 37.69 14.78
C VAL A 415 14.54 36.24 14.96
#